data_AF-E4YY73-F1
#
_entry.id   AF-E4YY73-F1
#
_cell.length_a   1.000
_cell.length_b   1.000
_cell.length_c   1.000
_cell.angle_alpha   90.00
_cell.angle_beta   90.00
_cell.angle_gamma   90.00
#
_symmetry.space_group_name_H-M   'P 1'
#
loop_
_entity.id
_entity.type
_entity.pdbx_description
1 polymer ?
#
loop_
_entity_poly.entity_id
_entity_poly.type
_entity_poly.pdbx_seq_one_letter_code
_entity_poly.pdbx_strand_id
1 'polypeptide(L)'
;MAEVGENVKQESQQEIKEETGAVEEDIKIENDRNGIPIPIPRNSSKKDYKNLVKQKKSRAWTDGGDGSLKDKETLVGGPKKKVAILISYCGKNYHGLQHNPGDDKVDTIEKRVFQALVAAKVVYSNVINDRKKCAYQSCSRTDKGVSAIGNVASLKCKIPKNLCELVNAHLPDDIRLTSFEQVTKGFCAKKRCTHRTYSYYCPTICFGSKEDWDRPSSFRISAEKLEGVRELLKKYIGTRSYHNFTSGKRQGDESAKRHILDFRIQGDPFICNEWEYVELRVVGQSFMIHQIRKMVGLIIARAGNHW
;
A
#
# COMPACT_ATOMS: atom_id res chain seq x y z
N MET A 1 -21.71 2.33 -27.44
CA MET A 1 -20.48 2.64 -26.66
C MET A 1 -19.53 3.62 -27.37
N ALA A 2 -19.77 4.04 -28.62
CA ALA A 2 -18.96 5.07 -29.28
C ALA A 2 -19.48 6.51 -29.04
N GLU A 3 -20.80 6.70 -28.91
CA GLU A 3 -21.41 8.05 -28.78
C GLU A 3 -21.21 8.73 -27.42
N VAL A 4 -20.97 7.96 -26.35
CA VAL A 4 -20.73 8.54 -25.00
C VAL A 4 -19.32 9.16 -24.90
N GLY A 5 -18.38 8.74 -25.75
CA GLY A 5 -17.00 9.24 -25.75
C GLY A 5 -16.77 10.53 -26.53
N GLU A 6 -17.68 10.88 -27.45
CA GLU A 6 -17.61 12.12 -28.23
C GLU A 6 -18.20 13.31 -27.45
N ASN A 7 -19.28 13.11 -26.70
CA ASN A 7 -19.87 14.16 -25.85
C ASN A 7 -18.92 14.64 -24.74
N VAL A 8 -18.18 13.75 -24.08
CA VAL A 8 -17.22 14.11 -23.02
C VAL A 8 -16.01 14.89 -23.56
N LYS A 9 -15.61 14.64 -24.82
CA LYS A 9 -14.55 15.41 -25.48
C LYS A 9 -15.03 16.79 -25.90
N GLN A 10 -16.28 16.94 -26.34
CA GLN A 10 -16.83 18.23 -26.72
C GLN A 10 -17.09 19.13 -25.50
N GLU A 11 -17.63 18.59 -24.39
CA GLU A 11 -17.84 19.34 -23.14
C GLU A 11 -16.51 19.85 -22.54
N SER A 12 -15.47 19.01 -22.51
CA SER A 12 -14.15 19.40 -21.98
C SER A 12 -13.42 20.46 -22.81
N GLN A 13 -13.72 20.59 -24.11
CA GLN A 13 -13.16 21.63 -24.96
C GLN A 13 -13.91 22.96 -24.84
N GLN A 14 -15.18 22.92 -24.43
CA GLN A 14 -16.03 24.08 -24.29
C GLN A 14 -15.77 24.81 -22.95
N GLU A 15 -15.55 24.07 -21.85
CA GLU A 15 -15.16 24.65 -20.55
C GLU A 15 -13.78 25.34 -20.58
N ILE A 16 -12.84 24.84 -21.38
CA ILE A 16 -11.49 25.44 -21.53
C ILE A 16 -11.53 26.71 -22.40
N LYS A 17 -12.53 26.84 -23.30
CA LYS A 17 -12.70 28.02 -24.17
C LYS A 17 -13.20 29.25 -23.40
N GLU A 18 -14.03 29.07 -22.37
CA GLU A 18 -14.58 30.19 -21.58
C GLU A 18 -13.56 30.80 -20.59
N GLU A 19 -12.58 30.03 -20.12
CA GLU A 19 -11.62 30.48 -19.08
C GLU A 19 -10.48 31.39 -19.57
N THR A 20 -10.22 31.49 -20.89
CA THR A 20 -8.94 32.06 -21.38
C THR A 20 -9.03 33.29 -22.27
N GLY A 21 -10.23 33.68 -22.75
CA GLY A 21 -10.43 34.93 -23.49
C GLY A 21 -9.50 35.16 -24.69
N ALA A 22 -8.95 34.10 -25.28
CA ALA A 22 -7.91 34.18 -26.31
C ALA A 22 -8.46 33.76 -27.68
N VAL A 23 -8.14 34.58 -28.68
CA VAL A 23 -8.53 34.44 -30.10
C VAL A 23 -7.97 33.13 -30.69
N GLU A 24 -8.77 32.47 -31.50
CA GLU A 24 -8.80 31.01 -31.73
C GLU A 24 -7.63 30.36 -32.52
N GLU A 25 -6.55 31.05 -32.91
CA GLU A 25 -5.69 30.54 -34.00
C GLU A 25 -4.24 30.10 -33.69
N ASP A 26 -3.68 30.26 -32.48
CA ASP A 26 -2.21 30.10 -32.31
C ASP A 26 -1.70 29.21 -31.16
N ILE A 27 -2.38 28.10 -30.85
CA ILE A 27 -1.94 27.14 -29.83
C ILE A 27 -1.69 25.74 -30.42
N LYS A 28 -0.49 25.18 -30.19
CA LYS A 28 -0.12 23.79 -30.50
C LYS A 28 -0.13 22.95 -29.22
N ILE A 29 -0.70 21.75 -29.25
CA ILE A 29 -0.69 20.83 -28.10
C ILE A 29 0.44 19.80 -28.25
N GLU A 30 1.34 19.71 -27.27
CA GLU A 30 2.39 18.67 -27.18
C GLU A 30 2.33 17.91 -25.87
N ASN A 31 2.72 16.63 -25.86
CA ASN A 31 2.72 15.81 -24.66
C ASN A 31 4.06 15.88 -23.91
N ASP A 32 4.01 15.94 -22.58
CA ASP A 32 5.21 15.82 -21.74
C ASP A 32 5.74 14.37 -21.68
N ARG A 33 6.87 14.16 -21.00
CA ARG A 33 7.51 12.83 -20.85
C ARG A 33 6.64 11.79 -20.12
N ASN A 34 5.53 12.20 -19.52
CA ASN A 34 4.55 11.36 -18.84
C ASN A 34 3.22 11.29 -19.61
N GLY A 35 3.14 11.85 -20.83
CA GLY A 35 1.95 11.82 -21.67
C GLY A 35 0.90 12.90 -21.37
N ILE A 36 1.23 13.94 -20.59
CA ILE A 36 0.28 15.01 -20.25
C ILE A 36 0.25 16.05 -21.38
N PRO A 37 -0.93 16.39 -21.95
CA PRO A 37 -1.04 17.41 -22.99
C PRO A 37 -0.74 18.81 -22.46
N ILE A 38 0.10 19.56 -23.16
CA ILE A 38 0.51 20.93 -22.84
C ILE A 38 0.17 21.82 -24.05
N PRO A 39 -0.71 22.82 -23.89
CA PRO A 39 -0.90 23.86 -24.90
C PRO A 39 0.31 24.81 -24.91
N ILE A 40 0.88 25.05 -26.09
CA ILE A 40 2.06 25.88 -26.35
C ILE A 40 1.72 26.90 -27.44
N PRO A 41 1.91 28.21 -27.22
CA PRO A 41 1.74 29.21 -28.27
C PRO A 41 2.75 29.00 -29.41
N ARG A 42 2.32 29.01 -30.68
CA ARG A 42 3.15 28.63 -31.84
C ARG A 42 4.43 29.44 -32.02
N ASN A 43 4.49 30.68 -31.53
CA ASN A 43 5.65 31.58 -31.65
C ASN A 43 6.55 31.66 -30.41
N SER A 44 6.48 30.69 -29.49
CA SER A 44 7.29 30.70 -28.26
C SER A 44 8.73 30.25 -28.51
N SER A 45 9.73 31.01 -28.02
CA SER A 45 11.14 30.62 -28.16
C SER A 45 11.48 29.38 -27.29
N LYS A 46 12.56 28.65 -27.63
CA LYS A 46 13.09 27.54 -26.79
C LYS A 46 13.38 27.97 -25.33
N LYS A 47 13.64 29.27 -25.10
CA LYS A 47 13.85 29.87 -23.78
C LYS A 47 12.53 29.99 -23.02
N ASP A 48 11.44 30.36 -23.70
CA ASP A 48 10.10 30.48 -23.13
C ASP A 48 9.53 29.11 -22.76
N TYR A 49 9.75 28.07 -23.58
CA TYR A 49 9.43 26.68 -23.23
C TYR A 49 10.14 26.23 -21.95
N LYS A 50 11.46 26.46 -21.84
CA LYS A 50 12.22 26.12 -20.64
C LYS A 50 11.74 26.91 -19.42
N ASN A 51 11.35 28.16 -19.60
CA ASN A 51 10.82 29.01 -18.53
C ASN A 51 9.43 28.56 -18.08
N LEU A 52 8.50 28.25 -18.99
CA LEU A 52 7.18 27.70 -18.69
C LEU A 52 7.25 26.36 -17.94
N VAL A 53 8.14 25.46 -18.39
CA VAL A 53 8.39 24.18 -17.72
C VAL A 53 9.08 24.39 -16.36
N LYS A 54 9.98 25.37 -16.21
CA LYS A 54 10.58 25.76 -14.92
C LYS A 54 9.55 26.37 -13.97
N GLN A 55 8.65 27.23 -14.45
CA GLN A 55 7.63 27.92 -13.66
C GLN A 55 6.56 26.95 -13.15
N LYS A 56 6.18 25.94 -13.96
CA LYS A 56 5.34 24.82 -13.50
C LYS A 56 6.08 23.87 -12.56
N LYS A 57 7.39 23.65 -12.74
CA LYS A 57 8.23 22.91 -11.77
C LYS A 57 8.49 23.67 -10.46
N SER A 58 8.55 25.01 -10.47
CA SER A 58 8.75 25.83 -9.26
C SER A 58 7.46 26.06 -8.47
N ARG A 59 6.29 25.96 -9.11
CA ARG A 59 4.99 25.82 -8.42
C ARG A 59 4.87 24.50 -7.63
N ALA A 60 5.68 23.49 -7.97
CA ALA A 60 5.96 22.38 -7.08
C ALA A 60 7.11 22.78 -6.14
N TRP A 61 6.74 23.40 -5.02
CA TRP A 61 7.62 23.70 -3.88
C TRP A 61 8.64 24.83 -4.07
N THR A 62 8.26 26.02 -3.63
CA THR A 62 9.16 26.97 -2.96
C THR A 62 8.52 27.39 -1.64
N ASP A 63 9.29 27.30 -0.56
CA ASP A 63 8.98 28.03 0.68
C ASP A 63 9.31 29.50 0.37
N GLY A 64 8.27 30.32 0.17
CA GLY A 64 8.40 31.78 0.11
C GLY A 64 7.85 32.41 -1.18
N GLY A 65 6.92 33.35 -0.99
CA GLY A 65 6.61 34.39 -1.97
C GLY A 65 5.55 34.06 -3.02
N ASP A 66 4.34 34.55 -2.74
CA ASP A 66 3.29 34.95 -3.70
C ASP A 66 2.41 33.88 -4.41
N GLY A 67 1.11 33.97 -4.15
CA GLY A 67 0.08 33.70 -5.17
C GLY A 67 -0.42 32.28 -5.42
N SER A 68 -0.11 31.27 -4.59
CA SER A 68 -0.92 30.05 -4.57
C SER A 68 -2.00 30.20 -3.50
N LEU A 69 -3.20 29.67 -3.75
CA LEU A 69 -4.24 29.44 -2.74
C LEU A 69 -3.58 28.75 -1.54
N LYS A 70 -3.06 29.53 -0.58
CA LYS A 70 -2.50 28.99 0.64
C LYS A 70 -3.67 28.29 1.29
N ASP A 71 -3.58 26.97 1.40
CA ASP A 71 -4.49 26.19 2.23
C ASP A 71 -4.60 26.96 3.56
N LYS A 72 -5.73 27.65 3.79
CA LYS A 72 -5.98 28.51 4.98
C LYS A 72 -6.03 27.68 6.27
N GLU A 73 -5.72 26.40 6.17
CA GLU A 73 -5.74 25.41 7.22
C GLU A 73 -4.62 25.66 8.23
N THR A 74 -5.03 25.92 9.46
CA THR A 74 -4.11 25.99 10.58
C THR A 74 -3.81 24.58 11.06
N LEU A 75 -2.58 24.11 10.80
CA LEU A 75 -2.11 22.80 11.26
C LEU A 75 -1.52 22.88 12.69
N VAL A 76 -1.73 21.83 13.48
CA VAL A 76 -1.27 21.70 14.87
C VAL A 76 0.17 21.19 14.93
N GLY A 77 0.98 21.80 15.80
CA GLY A 77 2.39 21.45 16.01
C GLY A 77 3.39 22.40 15.33
N GLY A 78 4.67 22.07 15.49
CA GLY A 78 5.81 22.85 14.97
C GLY A 78 6.00 22.75 13.45
N PRO A 79 7.20 23.02 12.92
CA PRO A 79 7.48 22.86 11.49
C PRO A 79 7.29 21.42 11.03
N LYS A 80 6.93 21.22 9.76
CA LYS A 80 6.79 19.87 9.19
C LYS A 80 8.13 19.12 9.22
N LYS A 81 8.10 17.87 9.65
CA LYS A 81 9.26 16.98 9.70
C LYS A 81 8.92 15.66 9.04
N LYS A 82 9.95 14.91 8.65
CA LYS A 82 9.80 13.55 8.15
C LYS A 82 9.67 12.63 9.35
N VAL A 83 8.67 11.76 9.35
CA VAL A 83 8.43 10.75 10.39
C VAL A 83 8.37 9.36 9.79
N ALA A 84 8.76 8.36 10.57
CA ALA A 84 8.30 7.00 10.45
C ALA A 84 7.14 6.80 11.42
N ILE A 85 6.06 6.18 10.96
CA ILE A 85 4.89 5.84 11.79
C ILE A 85 4.72 4.32 11.78
N LEU A 86 4.36 3.77 12.93
CA LEU A 86 3.99 2.36 13.10
C LEU A 86 2.47 2.27 13.19
N ILE A 87 1.88 1.52 12.25
CA ILE A 87 0.43 1.36 12.16
C ILE A 87 0.09 -0.12 12.39
N SER A 88 -0.86 -0.36 13.28
CA SER A 88 -1.44 -1.67 13.55
C SER A 88 -2.91 -1.66 13.14
N TYR A 89 -3.39 -2.73 12.53
CA TYR A 89 -4.79 -2.82 12.09
C TYR A 89 -5.30 -4.25 11.92
N CYS A 90 -6.59 -4.44 12.17
CA CYS A 90 -7.34 -5.63 11.74
C CYS A 90 -7.86 -5.42 10.32
N GLY A 91 -7.43 -6.26 9.37
CA GLY A 91 -7.74 -6.09 7.95
C GLY A 91 -9.14 -6.53 7.53
N LYS A 92 -9.91 -7.18 8.42
CA LYS A 92 -11.16 -7.89 8.11
C LYS A 92 -12.15 -7.06 7.29
N ASN A 93 -12.32 -5.79 7.65
CA ASN A 93 -13.34 -4.90 7.06
C ASN A 93 -12.80 -4.04 5.92
N TYR A 94 -11.54 -4.22 5.52
CA TYR A 94 -10.84 -3.32 4.61
C TYR A 94 -10.36 -4.02 3.33
N HIS A 95 -10.33 -3.27 2.24
CA HIS A 95 -9.88 -3.73 0.92
C HIS A 95 -8.36 -3.60 0.76
N GLY A 96 -7.64 -3.89 1.84
CA GLY A 96 -6.19 -3.79 1.91
C GLY A 96 -5.71 -2.42 2.36
N LEU A 97 -4.39 -2.24 2.29
CA LEU A 97 -3.76 -1.02 2.76
C LEU A 97 -3.99 0.15 1.80
N GLN A 98 -3.61 -0.04 0.53
CA GLN A 98 -3.44 1.05 -0.40
C GLN A 98 -4.78 1.46 -1.02
N HIS A 99 -5.16 2.72 -0.85
CA HIS A 99 -6.24 3.32 -1.63
C HIS A 99 -5.73 3.70 -3.02
N ASN A 100 -6.53 3.42 -4.04
CA ASN A 100 -6.27 3.85 -5.41
C ASN A 100 -7.19 5.04 -5.76
N PRO A 101 -6.70 6.03 -6.54
CA PRO A 101 -7.53 7.14 -7.00
C PRO A 101 -8.79 6.66 -7.75
N GLY A 102 -9.93 7.28 -7.49
CA GLY A 102 -11.23 6.91 -8.09
C GLY A 102 -11.98 5.82 -7.34
N ASP A 103 -11.43 5.29 -6.24
CA ASP A 103 -12.02 4.22 -5.44
C ASP A 103 -12.62 4.74 -4.12
N ASP A 104 -13.32 5.87 -4.17
CA ASP A 104 -13.80 6.59 -2.98
C ASP A 104 -14.85 5.82 -2.18
N LYS A 105 -15.54 4.86 -2.82
CA LYS A 105 -16.51 3.97 -2.16
C LYS A 105 -15.85 2.85 -1.37
N VAL A 106 -14.58 2.54 -1.68
CA VAL A 106 -13.87 1.43 -1.04
C VAL A 106 -13.15 1.89 0.21
N ASP A 107 -13.35 1.13 1.28
CA ASP A 107 -12.70 1.37 2.54
C ASP A 107 -11.34 0.65 2.61
N THR A 108 -10.30 1.42 2.88
CA THR A 108 -8.91 0.96 2.96
C THR A 108 -8.24 1.57 4.18
N ILE A 109 -7.19 0.90 4.66
CA ILE A 109 -6.45 1.39 5.83
C ILE A 109 -5.87 2.79 5.57
N GLU A 110 -5.28 3.02 4.39
CA GLU A 110 -4.75 4.35 4.07
C GLU A 110 -5.84 5.42 4.00
N LYS A 111 -7.05 5.11 3.49
CA LYS A 111 -8.15 6.08 3.51
C LYS A 111 -8.45 6.56 4.94
N ARG A 112 -8.65 5.62 5.88
CA ARG A 112 -8.93 5.93 7.29
C ARG A 112 -7.78 6.68 7.97
N VAL A 113 -6.54 6.22 7.78
CA VAL A 113 -5.34 6.86 8.36
C VAL A 113 -5.19 8.30 7.87
N PHE A 114 -5.39 8.55 6.58
CA PHE A 114 -5.25 9.90 6.03
C PHE A 114 -6.39 10.82 6.46
N GLN A 115 -7.63 10.34 6.55
CA GLN A 115 -8.74 11.09 7.13
C GLN A 115 -8.43 11.49 8.58
N ALA A 116 -7.92 10.57 9.39
CA ALA A 116 -7.53 10.84 10.78
C ALA A 116 -6.37 11.84 10.89
N LEU A 117 -5.35 11.74 10.04
CA LEU A 117 -4.23 12.71 10.00
C LEU A 117 -4.70 14.13 9.64
N VAL A 118 -5.67 14.25 8.73
CA VAL A 118 -6.27 15.55 8.37
C VAL A 118 -7.15 16.08 9.50
N ALA A 119 -7.98 15.22 10.10
CA ALA A 119 -8.82 15.59 11.25
C ALA A 119 -8.00 16.05 12.46
N ALA A 120 -6.87 15.38 12.72
CA ALA A 120 -5.88 15.76 13.73
C ALA A 120 -5.08 17.03 13.34
N LYS A 121 -5.29 17.58 12.14
CA LYS A 121 -4.64 18.79 11.60
C LYS A 121 -3.11 18.70 11.61
N VAL A 122 -2.54 17.51 11.36
CA VAL A 122 -1.08 17.31 11.28
C VAL A 122 -0.56 17.24 9.83
N VAL A 123 -1.48 17.14 8.88
CA VAL A 123 -1.25 17.26 7.42
C VAL A 123 -2.36 18.13 6.81
N TYR A 124 -2.09 18.73 5.65
CA TYR A 124 -3.11 19.49 4.91
C TYR A 124 -4.12 18.55 4.26
N SER A 125 -5.38 18.96 4.10
CA SER A 125 -6.42 18.15 3.46
C SER A 125 -6.09 17.72 2.02
N ASN A 126 -5.29 18.50 1.31
CA ASN A 126 -4.87 18.23 -0.06
C ASN A 126 -4.14 16.89 -0.26
N VAL A 127 -3.69 16.24 0.82
CA VAL A 127 -3.05 14.91 0.80
C VAL A 127 -4.04 13.77 0.54
N ILE A 128 -5.34 14.00 0.76
CA ILE A 128 -6.39 13.00 0.50
C ILE A 128 -6.39 12.66 -0.99
N ASN A 129 -6.29 13.68 -1.84
CA ASN A 129 -6.28 13.53 -3.30
C ASN A 129 -4.89 13.17 -3.83
N ASP A 130 -3.82 13.65 -3.18
CA ASP A 130 -2.45 13.34 -3.58
C ASP A 130 -1.52 13.13 -2.37
N ARG A 131 -1.35 11.87 -2.01
CA ARG A 131 -0.45 11.45 -0.93
C ARG A 131 1.01 11.79 -1.19
N LYS A 132 1.42 12.05 -2.44
CA LYS A 132 2.80 12.48 -2.74
C LYS A 132 3.10 13.84 -2.10
N LYS A 133 2.09 14.68 -1.84
CA LYS A 133 2.23 15.98 -1.17
C LYS A 133 2.80 15.87 0.25
N CYS A 134 2.64 14.72 0.91
CA CYS A 134 3.28 14.43 2.20
C CYS A 134 4.43 13.40 2.08
N ALA A 135 4.89 13.08 0.89
CA ALA A 135 5.95 12.09 0.64
C ALA A 135 5.68 10.74 1.33
N TYR A 136 4.43 10.27 1.31
CA TYR A 136 4.03 9.02 1.95
C TYR A 136 4.60 7.80 1.22
N GLN A 137 5.16 6.84 1.97
CA GLN A 137 5.64 5.54 1.50
C GLN A 137 5.50 4.48 2.60
N SER A 138 4.82 3.37 2.33
CA SER A 138 4.66 2.22 3.24
C SER A 138 5.65 1.09 2.95
N CYS A 139 6.05 0.37 4.00
CA CYS A 139 6.89 -0.82 3.89
C CYS A 139 6.18 -1.96 3.17
N SER A 140 4.91 -2.18 3.45
CA SER A 140 4.16 -3.32 2.92
C SER A 140 2.81 -2.85 2.39
N ARG A 141 2.36 -3.43 1.27
CA ARG A 141 0.99 -3.25 0.75
C ARG A 141 0.23 -4.53 1.04
N THR A 142 -0.62 -4.51 2.06
CA THR A 142 -1.40 -5.69 2.44
C THR A 142 -2.63 -5.82 1.54
N ASP A 143 -2.94 -7.05 1.14
CA ASP A 143 -4.14 -7.37 0.36
C ASP A 143 -5.42 -7.23 1.21
N LYS A 144 -6.59 -7.30 0.56
CA LYS A 144 -7.91 -7.32 1.22
C LYS A 144 -7.96 -8.36 2.35
N GLY A 145 -8.47 -7.95 3.51
CA GLY A 145 -8.62 -8.84 4.68
C GLY A 145 -7.34 -9.06 5.49
N VAL A 146 -6.16 -8.66 5.00
CA VAL A 146 -4.89 -8.93 5.69
C VAL A 146 -4.64 -7.90 6.79
N SER A 147 -4.47 -8.38 8.02
CA SER A 147 -4.10 -7.59 9.20
C SER A 147 -2.60 -7.27 9.25
N ALA A 148 -2.23 -6.29 10.07
CA ALA A 148 -0.83 -6.01 10.39
C ALA A 148 -0.68 -5.59 11.85
N ILE A 149 0.32 -6.15 12.54
CA ILE A 149 0.69 -5.71 13.90
C ILE A 149 1.67 -4.53 13.84
N GLY A 150 2.47 -4.40 12.78
CA GLY A 150 3.49 -3.37 12.69
C GLY A 150 3.84 -2.97 11.26
N ASN A 151 2.87 -2.43 10.53
CA ASN A 151 3.17 -1.86 9.22
C ASN A 151 3.80 -0.48 9.39
N VAL A 152 5.03 -0.32 8.92
CA VAL A 152 5.73 0.96 9.00
C VAL A 152 5.47 1.78 7.74
N ALA A 153 5.10 3.04 7.91
CA ALA A 153 5.04 4.01 6.82
C ALA A 153 5.89 5.23 7.15
N SER A 154 6.25 6.01 6.12
CA SER A 154 6.99 7.26 6.29
C SER A 154 6.29 8.38 5.55
N LEU A 155 6.14 9.54 6.19
CA LEU A 155 5.47 10.72 5.63
C LEU A 155 6.05 12.01 6.24
N LYS A 156 5.63 13.16 5.71
CA LYS A 156 5.89 14.48 6.27
C LYS A 156 4.62 15.00 6.94
N CYS A 157 4.70 15.30 8.23
CA CYS A 157 3.61 15.90 9.00
C CYS A 157 4.18 16.90 10.01
N LYS A 158 3.30 17.67 10.65
CA LYS A 158 3.64 18.35 11.89
C LYS A 158 3.61 17.37 13.05
N ILE A 159 4.50 17.57 14.02
CA ILE A 159 4.68 16.66 15.17
C ILE A 159 4.30 17.40 16.46
N PRO A 160 3.04 17.36 16.91
CA PRO A 160 2.69 17.68 18.29
C PRO A 160 3.23 16.60 19.24
N LYS A 161 3.36 16.93 20.54
CA LYS A 161 3.86 15.98 21.56
C LYS A 161 2.99 14.71 21.65
N ASN A 162 1.68 14.88 21.50
CA ASN A 162 0.66 13.84 21.60
C ASN A 162 0.15 13.36 20.22
N LEU A 163 1.04 13.25 19.22
CA LEU A 163 0.65 12.88 17.85
C LEU A 163 -0.15 11.58 17.78
N CYS A 164 0.26 10.52 18.48
CA CYS A 164 -0.47 9.24 18.48
C CYS A 164 -1.90 9.41 19.00
N GLU A 165 -2.07 10.06 20.15
CA GLU A 165 -3.38 10.28 20.78
C GLU A 165 -4.31 11.10 19.88
N LEU A 166 -3.81 12.20 19.31
CA LEU A 166 -4.59 13.06 18.41
C LEU A 166 -5.08 12.32 17.17
N VAL A 167 -4.22 11.50 16.55
CA VAL A 167 -4.61 10.73 15.36
C VAL A 167 -5.55 9.58 15.75
N ASN A 168 -5.25 8.88 16.84
CA ASN A 168 -6.08 7.76 17.31
C ASN A 168 -7.49 8.19 17.73
N ALA A 169 -7.69 9.41 18.21
CA ALA A 169 -9.02 9.97 18.51
C ALA A 169 -9.94 10.05 17.28
N HIS A 170 -9.38 9.97 16.08
CA HIS A 170 -10.12 9.99 14.81
C HIS A 170 -10.04 8.67 14.03
N LEU A 171 -9.40 7.63 14.61
CA LEU A 171 -9.31 6.31 14.00
C LEU A 171 -10.38 5.36 14.57
N PRO A 172 -10.95 4.48 13.74
CA PRO A 172 -11.80 3.39 14.23
C PRO A 172 -11.00 2.43 15.12
N ASP A 173 -11.67 1.66 15.98
CA ASP A 173 -11.02 0.82 16.99
C ASP A 173 -10.08 -0.25 16.45
N ASP A 174 -10.29 -0.66 15.21
CA ASP A 174 -9.53 -1.67 14.51
C ASP A 174 -8.30 -1.11 13.77
N ILE A 175 -7.99 0.19 13.89
CA ILE A 175 -6.77 0.83 13.38
C ILE A 175 -6.14 1.69 14.47
N ARG A 176 -4.82 1.54 14.67
CA ARG A 176 -4.06 2.32 15.65
C ARG A 176 -2.73 2.80 15.07
N LEU A 177 -2.44 4.07 15.27
CA LEU A 177 -1.09 4.63 15.23
C LEU A 177 -0.43 4.31 16.58
N THR A 178 0.43 3.31 16.60
CA THR A 178 1.02 2.78 17.83
C THR A 178 2.26 3.54 18.27
N SER A 179 3.10 3.95 17.33
CA SER A 179 4.26 4.79 17.61
C SER A 179 4.67 5.63 16.39
N PHE A 180 5.53 6.61 16.63
CA PHE A 180 6.18 7.37 15.58
C PHE A 180 7.60 7.74 16.00
N GLU A 181 8.45 7.97 15.00
CA GLU A 181 9.81 8.47 15.20
C GLU A 181 10.12 9.56 14.17
N GLN A 182 10.74 10.65 14.62
CA GLN A 182 11.27 11.65 13.69
C GLN A 182 12.51 11.07 12.99
N VAL A 183 12.54 11.19 11.67
CA VAL A 183 13.62 10.63 10.84
C VAL A 183 14.26 11.71 9.96
N THR A 184 15.40 11.37 9.34
CA THR A 184 16.07 12.25 8.39
C THR A 184 15.18 12.54 7.18
N LYS A 185 15.39 13.70 6.53
CA LYS A 185 14.57 14.15 5.39
C LYS A 185 14.49 13.12 4.24
N GLY A 186 15.56 12.34 4.03
CA GLY A 186 15.69 11.34 2.97
C GLY A 186 15.18 9.94 3.33
N PHE A 187 14.74 9.71 4.56
CA PHE A 187 14.25 8.39 4.96
C PHE A 187 13.01 7.96 4.15
N CYS A 188 13.00 6.71 3.70
CA CYS A 188 11.87 6.11 3.00
C CYS A 188 11.67 4.69 3.52
N ALA A 189 10.55 4.46 4.22
CA ALA A 189 10.24 3.18 4.86
C ALA A 189 10.34 2.01 3.86
N LYS A 190 9.70 2.15 2.69
CA LYS A 190 9.74 1.15 1.61
C LYS A 190 11.16 0.76 1.18
N LYS A 191 12.04 1.75 1.00
CA LYS A 191 13.41 1.55 0.48
C LYS A 191 14.37 1.05 1.56
N ARG A 192 14.09 1.36 2.83
CA ARG A 192 14.92 0.96 3.97
C ARG A 192 14.52 -0.39 4.57
N CYS A 193 13.31 -0.88 4.25
CA CYS A 193 12.87 -2.23 4.63
C CYS A 193 13.75 -3.29 3.98
N THR A 194 14.41 -4.10 4.79
CA THR A 194 15.27 -5.21 4.35
C THR A 194 14.47 -6.50 4.20
N HIS A 195 13.60 -6.80 5.17
CA HIS A 195 12.79 -8.01 5.22
C HIS A 195 11.41 -7.72 5.82
N ARG A 196 10.48 -8.63 5.55
CA ARG A 196 9.14 -8.65 6.14
C ARG A 196 8.90 -10.02 6.75
N THR A 197 8.28 -10.01 7.92
CA THR A 197 7.83 -11.22 8.62
C THR A 197 6.31 -11.23 8.59
N TYR A 198 5.74 -12.35 8.16
CA TYR A 198 4.31 -12.61 8.20
C TYR A 198 4.03 -13.86 9.02
N SER A 199 2.95 -13.79 9.79
CA SER A 199 2.39 -14.93 10.52
C SER A 199 1.06 -15.29 9.88
N TYR A 200 0.91 -16.56 9.53
CA TYR A 200 -0.32 -17.12 8.99
C TYR A 200 -0.88 -18.14 9.99
N TYR A 201 -1.95 -17.76 10.68
CA TYR A 201 -2.63 -18.64 11.62
C TYR A 201 -3.54 -19.59 10.84
N CYS A 202 -3.19 -20.88 10.87
CA CYS A 202 -3.83 -21.92 10.07
C CYS A 202 -4.46 -22.95 11.01
N PRO A 203 -5.76 -23.25 10.89
CA PRO A 203 -6.33 -24.43 11.51
C PRO A 203 -5.56 -25.68 11.09
N THR A 204 -5.22 -26.55 12.03
CA THR A 204 -4.42 -27.75 11.73
C THR A 204 -5.19 -28.77 10.90
N ILE A 205 -6.53 -28.75 10.98
CA ILE A 205 -7.42 -29.56 10.12
C ILE A 205 -7.22 -29.30 8.63
N CYS A 206 -6.67 -28.14 8.24
CA CYS A 206 -6.29 -27.89 6.85
C CYS A 206 -5.18 -28.83 6.36
N PHE A 207 -4.43 -29.48 7.26
CA PHE A 207 -3.45 -30.51 6.92
C PHE A 207 -4.01 -31.94 7.05
N GLY A 208 -5.24 -32.10 7.54
CA GLY A 208 -5.96 -33.37 7.62
C GLY A 208 -6.34 -33.93 6.25
N SER A 209 -6.84 -35.17 6.22
CA SER A 209 -7.49 -35.71 5.02
C SER A 209 -8.89 -35.10 4.85
N LYS A 210 -9.58 -35.41 3.74
CA LYS A 210 -10.93 -34.86 3.50
C LYS A 210 -11.94 -35.36 4.54
N GLU A 211 -11.76 -36.57 5.04
CA GLU A 211 -12.62 -37.20 6.03
C GLU A 211 -12.54 -36.50 7.40
N ASP A 212 -11.42 -35.83 7.68
CA ASP A 212 -11.24 -35.06 8.92
C ASP A 212 -12.11 -33.80 8.95
N TRP A 213 -12.46 -33.25 7.77
CA TRP A 213 -13.11 -31.93 7.62
C TRP A 213 -14.50 -31.85 8.26
N ASP A 214 -15.16 -32.99 8.44
CA ASP A 214 -16.46 -33.09 9.09
C ASP A 214 -16.37 -33.00 10.63
N ARG A 215 -15.15 -32.94 11.20
CA ARG A 215 -14.93 -33.02 12.66
C ARG A 215 -13.93 -31.97 13.20
N PRO A 216 -14.14 -30.67 12.92
CA PRO A 216 -13.16 -29.62 13.23
C PRO A 216 -12.82 -29.46 14.71
N SER A 217 -13.78 -29.62 15.61
CA SER A 217 -13.56 -29.45 17.05
C SER A 217 -12.75 -30.58 17.68
N SER A 218 -12.82 -31.79 17.14
CA SER A 218 -12.10 -32.97 17.66
C SER A 218 -10.77 -33.25 16.94
N PHE A 219 -10.53 -32.66 15.77
CA PHE A 219 -9.30 -32.92 15.01
C PHE A 219 -8.06 -32.38 15.75
N ARG A 220 -7.03 -33.21 15.87
CA ARG A 220 -5.71 -32.81 16.36
C ARG A 220 -4.65 -33.37 15.42
N ILE A 221 -3.71 -32.54 15.00
CA ILE A 221 -2.65 -32.98 14.10
C ILE A 221 -1.67 -33.89 14.83
N SER A 222 -1.33 -35.02 14.21
CA SER A 222 -0.30 -35.91 14.76
C SER A 222 1.09 -35.26 14.66
N ALA A 223 1.98 -35.61 15.59
CA ALA A 223 3.36 -35.13 15.59
C ALA A 223 4.08 -35.47 14.27
N GLU A 224 3.84 -36.67 13.72
CA GLU A 224 4.39 -37.11 12.44
C GLU A 224 3.94 -36.19 11.29
N LYS A 225 2.64 -35.90 11.20
CA LYS A 225 2.10 -35.05 10.13
C LYS A 225 2.58 -33.60 10.27
N LEU A 226 2.65 -33.11 11.50
CA LEU A 226 3.21 -31.79 11.80
C LEU A 226 4.67 -31.69 11.36
N GLU A 227 5.48 -32.73 11.58
CA GLU A 227 6.87 -32.77 11.10
C GLU A 227 6.96 -32.81 9.57
N GLY A 228 6.08 -33.57 8.91
CA GLY A 228 5.94 -33.53 7.46
C GLY A 228 5.66 -32.12 6.92
N VAL A 229 4.81 -31.35 7.60
CA VAL A 229 4.55 -29.94 7.25
C VAL A 229 5.80 -29.09 7.44
N ARG A 230 6.54 -29.26 8.55
CA ARG A 230 7.81 -28.53 8.79
C ARG A 230 8.82 -28.78 7.67
N GLU A 231 8.97 -30.02 7.22
CA GLU A 231 9.87 -30.37 6.12
C GLU A 231 9.44 -29.76 4.78
N LEU A 232 8.13 -29.70 4.50
CA LEU A 232 7.64 -29.06 3.29
C LEU A 232 7.90 -27.54 3.29
N LEU A 233 7.74 -26.86 4.43
CA LEU A 233 7.97 -25.41 4.54
C LEU A 233 9.44 -25.05 4.26
N LYS A 234 10.39 -25.85 4.75
CA LYS A 234 11.83 -25.65 4.52
C LYS A 234 12.20 -25.62 3.03
N LYS A 235 11.43 -26.30 2.16
CA LYS A 235 11.69 -26.32 0.70
C LYS A 235 11.57 -24.93 0.05
N TYR A 236 10.88 -23.98 0.67
CA TYR A 236 10.79 -22.61 0.16
C TYR A 236 12.02 -21.75 0.46
N ILE A 237 12.83 -22.12 1.45
CA ILE A 237 13.98 -21.32 1.87
C ILE A 237 14.98 -21.19 0.71
N GLY A 238 15.58 -20.00 0.60
CA GLY A 238 16.54 -19.62 -0.43
C GLY A 238 15.94 -18.77 -1.55
N THR A 239 16.75 -18.57 -2.60
CA THR A 239 16.35 -17.81 -3.80
C THR A 239 15.79 -18.75 -4.85
N ARG A 240 14.51 -18.56 -5.22
CA ARG A 240 13.84 -19.38 -6.23
C ARG A 240 12.95 -18.53 -7.13
N SER A 241 12.55 -19.06 -8.28
CA SER A 241 11.51 -18.45 -9.11
C SER A 241 10.14 -18.79 -8.54
N TYR A 242 9.34 -17.77 -8.22
CA TYR A 242 8.01 -17.90 -7.64
C TYR A 242 6.89 -17.54 -8.64
N HIS A 243 7.12 -17.71 -9.95
CA HIS A 243 6.17 -17.30 -11.00
C HIS A 243 4.77 -17.95 -10.84
N ASN A 244 4.70 -19.23 -10.45
CA ASN A 244 3.42 -19.91 -10.17
C ASN A 244 2.72 -19.43 -8.90
N PHE A 245 3.46 -18.76 -8.00
CA PHE A 245 2.95 -18.23 -6.75
C PHE A 245 2.45 -16.78 -6.88
N THR A 246 2.24 -16.28 -8.09
CA THR A 246 1.60 -14.98 -8.31
C THR A 246 0.74 -15.06 -9.57
N SER A 247 0.01 -13.99 -9.89
CA SER A 247 -0.62 -13.81 -11.18
C SER A 247 0.27 -12.98 -12.10
N GLY A 248 0.15 -13.18 -13.42
CA GLY A 248 0.81 -12.32 -14.42
C GLY A 248 2.33 -12.50 -14.55
N LYS A 249 2.89 -13.62 -14.10
CA LYS A 249 4.31 -13.96 -14.27
C LYS A 249 4.48 -15.25 -15.05
N ARG A 250 5.37 -15.23 -16.04
CA ARG A 250 5.72 -16.40 -16.85
C ARG A 250 6.90 -17.13 -16.23
N GLN A 251 7.05 -18.40 -16.61
CA GLN A 251 8.27 -19.15 -16.32
C GLN A 251 9.48 -18.40 -16.91
N GLY A 252 10.58 -18.34 -16.16
CA GLY A 252 11.79 -17.62 -16.56
C GLY A 252 11.77 -16.11 -16.29
N ASP A 253 10.68 -15.52 -15.80
CA ASP A 253 10.66 -14.09 -15.43
C ASP A 253 11.54 -13.84 -14.20
N GLU A 254 12.66 -13.14 -14.40
CA GLU A 254 13.61 -12.74 -13.35
C GLU A 254 12.96 -11.91 -12.24
N SER A 255 11.95 -11.09 -12.58
CA SER A 255 11.21 -10.31 -11.60
C SER A 255 10.29 -11.16 -10.70
N ALA A 256 10.17 -12.47 -10.96
CA ALA A 256 9.53 -13.45 -10.09
C ALA A 256 10.50 -14.15 -9.13
N LYS A 257 11.81 -13.90 -9.21
CA LYS A 257 12.77 -14.44 -8.24
C LYS A 257 12.58 -13.77 -6.89
N ARG A 258 12.41 -14.56 -5.83
CA ARG A 258 12.27 -14.08 -4.45
C ARG A 258 13.18 -14.88 -3.54
N HIS A 259 13.59 -14.23 -2.45
CA HIS A 259 14.44 -14.80 -1.43
C HIS A 259 13.65 -14.94 -0.13
N ILE A 260 13.43 -16.19 0.28
CA ILE A 260 12.84 -16.55 1.57
C ILE A 260 13.98 -16.89 2.51
N LEU A 261 14.06 -16.18 3.63
CA LEU A 261 15.09 -16.38 4.64
C LEU A 261 14.72 -17.53 5.56
N ASP A 262 13.44 -17.62 5.91
CA ASP A 262 12.93 -18.62 6.82
C ASP A 262 11.45 -18.87 6.56
N PHE A 263 11.01 -20.11 6.74
CA PHE A 263 9.60 -20.47 6.74
C PHE A 263 9.40 -21.70 7.63
N ARG A 264 8.70 -21.53 8.74
CA ARG A 264 8.57 -22.54 9.79
C ARG A 264 7.21 -22.47 10.49
N ILE A 265 6.90 -23.53 11.24
CA ILE A 265 5.88 -23.48 12.28
C ILE A 265 6.51 -22.83 13.51
N GLN A 266 5.86 -21.80 14.06
CA GLN A 266 6.30 -21.11 15.25
C GLN A 266 5.58 -21.67 16.48
N GLY A 267 6.33 -22.32 17.37
CA GLY A 267 5.79 -22.95 18.58
C GLY A 267 5.05 -24.26 18.29
N ASP A 268 4.30 -24.71 19.30
CA ASP A 268 3.45 -25.91 19.23
C ASP A 268 2.02 -25.55 18.80
N PRO A 269 1.24 -26.52 18.28
CA PRO A 269 -0.19 -26.32 18.05
C PRO A 269 -0.91 -25.84 19.32
N PHE A 270 -1.89 -24.96 19.15
CA PHE A 270 -2.64 -24.38 20.25
C PHE A 270 -4.15 -24.38 19.97
N ILE A 271 -4.95 -24.41 21.02
CA ILE A 271 -6.42 -24.42 20.91
C ILE A 271 -6.97 -23.01 21.05
N CYS A 272 -7.86 -22.62 20.14
CA CYS A 272 -8.61 -21.37 20.18
C CYS A 272 -10.02 -21.63 19.67
N ASN A 273 -11.05 -21.27 20.45
CA ASN A 273 -12.46 -21.50 20.11
C ASN A 273 -12.73 -22.96 19.66
N GLU A 274 -12.24 -23.93 20.43
CA GLU A 274 -12.35 -25.39 20.18
C GLU A 274 -11.56 -25.93 18.98
N TRP A 275 -10.96 -25.06 18.16
CA TRP A 275 -10.17 -25.44 17.00
C TRP A 275 -8.68 -25.43 17.33
N GLU A 276 -7.94 -26.38 16.78
CA GLU A 276 -6.49 -26.40 16.88
C GLU A 276 -5.85 -25.60 15.73
N TYR A 277 -4.88 -24.76 16.06
CA TYR A 277 -4.18 -23.87 15.14
C TYR A 277 -2.67 -24.03 15.24
N VAL A 278 -1.98 -23.65 14.16
CA VAL A 278 -0.55 -23.40 14.13
C VAL A 278 -0.24 -22.03 13.53
N GLU A 279 0.84 -21.39 14.00
CA GLU A 279 1.39 -20.18 13.38
C GLU A 279 2.43 -20.57 12.33
N LEU A 280 2.13 -20.38 11.04
CA LEU A 280 3.12 -20.48 9.97
C LEU A 280 3.83 -19.12 9.83
N ARG A 281 5.09 -19.04 10.24
CA ARG A 281 5.88 -17.81 10.20
C ARG A 281 6.83 -17.83 9.01
N VAL A 282 6.72 -16.83 8.13
CA VAL A 282 7.57 -16.66 6.96
C VAL A 282 8.33 -15.34 7.02
N VAL A 283 9.64 -15.39 6.74
CA VAL A 283 10.53 -14.23 6.65
C VAL A 283 11.10 -14.15 5.23
N GLY A 284 10.93 -13.02 4.56
CA GLY A 284 11.41 -12.84 3.20
C GLY A 284 11.81 -11.39 2.90
N GLN A 285 12.67 -11.19 1.90
CA GLN A 285 13.09 -9.85 1.47
C GLN A 285 11.92 -9.06 0.86
N SER A 286 11.14 -9.72 0.02
CA SER A 286 9.95 -9.17 -0.62
C SER A 286 9.01 -10.30 -1.01
N PHE A 287 7.74 -9.95 -1.20
CA PHE A 287 6.70 -10.88 -1.61
C PHE A 287 5.92 -10.28 -2.78
N MET A 288 5.48 -11.13 -3.71
CA MET A 288 4.55 -10.77 -4.78
C MET A 288 3.11 -10.83 -4.28
N ILE A 289 2.21 -10.25 -5.08
CA ILE A 289 0.77 -10.37 -4.85
C ILE A 289 0.38 -11.86 -4.73
N HIS A 290 -0.39 -12.19 -3.69
CA HIS A 290 -0.83 -13.55 -3.36
C HIS A 290 0.25 -14.60 -3.06
N GLN A 291 1.54 -14.25 -3.04
CA GLN A 291 2.63 -15.24 -2.93
C GLN A 291 2.54 -16.11 -1.69
N ILE A 292 2.44 -15.50 -0.51
CA ILE A 292 2.37 -16.24 0.76
C ILE A 292 1.13 -17.14 0.78
N ARG A 293 -0.03 -16.64 0.33
CA ARG A 293 -1.28 -17.41 0.27
C ARG A 293 -1.17 -18.63 -0.63
N LYS A 294 -0.56 -18.48 -1.81
CA LYS A 294 -0.33 -19.60 -2.73
C LYS A 294 0.70 -20.59 -2.19
N MET A 295 1.74 -20.12 -1.51
CA MET A 295 2.73 -20.99 -0.84
C MET A 295 2.06 -21.84 0.23
N VAL A 296 1.28 -21.23 1.13
CA VAL A 296 0.52 -21.95 2.16
C VAL A 296 -0.50 -22.91 1.53
N GLY A 297 -1.23 -22.49 0.50
CA GLY A 297 -2.19 -23.35 -0.20
C GLY A 297 -1.57 -24.60 -0.80
N LEU A 298 -0.35 -24.51 -1.33
CA LEU A 298 0.37 -25.67 -1.85
C LEU A 298 0.73 -26.67 -0.73
N ILE A 299 1.16 -26.16 0.42
CA ILE A 299 1.49 -26.97 1.60
C ILE A 299 0.26 -27.70 2.11
N ILE A 300 -0.86 -26.97 2.26
CA ILE A 300 -2.16 -27.53 2.64
C ILE A 300 -2.54 -28.68 1.71
N ALA A 301 -2.52 -28.43 0.40
CA ALA A 301 -2.86 -29.46 -0.57
C ALA A 301 -1.93 -30.68 -0.43
N ARG A 302 -0.62 -30.47 -0.28
CA ARG A 302 0.38 -31.55 -0.26
C ARG A 302 0.33 -32.37 1.01
N ALA A 303 0.09 -31.73 2.16
CA ALA A 303 -0.04 -32.39 3.46
C ALA A 303 -1.38 -33.12 3.61
N GLY A 304 -2.46 -32.57 3.05
CA GLY A 304 -3.78 -33.19 3.02
C GLY A 304 -3.94 -34.30 1.96
N ASN A 305 -2.90 -34.58 1.15
CA ASN A 305 -2.94 -35.51 0.02
C ASN A 305 -4.07 -35.20 -0.98
N HIS A 306 -4.27 -33.93 -1.31
CA HIS A 306 -5.27 -33.47 -2.28
C HIS A 306 -4.70 -33.28 -3.70
N TRP A 307 -3.69 -34.08 -4.06
CA TRP A 307 -2.92 -33.99 -5.32
C TRP A 307 -3.17 -35.19 -6.20
#